data_AF-A0A357KVI4-F1
#
_entry.id   AF-A0A357KVI4-F1
#
_cell.length_a   1.000
_cell.length_b   1.000
_cell.length_c   1.000
_cell.angle_alpha   90.00
_cell.angle_beta   90.00
_cell.angle_gamma   90.00
#
_symmetry.space_group_name_H-M   'P 1'
#
loop_
_entity.id
_entity.type
_entity.pdbx_description
1 polymer ?
#
loop_
_entity_poly.entity_id
_entity_poly.type
_entity_poly.pdbx_seq_one_letter_code
_entity_poly.pdbx_strand_id
1 'polypeptide(L)'
;MPSGAGGGGAGGSEAHRVIARPTPQQLRSLPPSGAARLQDVPLELPEALLGADSTLLDRGAAVEFTIRNRNATRDLTLVPVQVVLPPIETERWRVRVDEEDEFVTVSLAGPADALDAIASGTDRAVAVLALSSDDLEAMVTSKDISVFLLRGGVVTPLPAGVQATPSKRSVRFEVQPLPASPGP
;
A
#
# COMPACT_ATOMS: atom_id res chain seq x y z
N MET A 1 -63.03 42.57 -10.35
CA MET A 1 -61.92 42.07 -11.19
C MET A 1 -60.60 42.38 -10.51
N PRO A 2 -59.61 41.47 -10.61
CA PRO A 2 -58.71 41.05 -9.54
C PRO A 2 -57.36 41.81 -9.55
N SER A 3 -56.70 42.00 -8.40
CA SER A 3 -55.62 41.17 -7.82
C SER A 3 -54.29 41.25 -8.56
N GLY A 4 -53.20 41.50 -7.81
CA GLY A 4 -51.84 41.39 -8.34
C GLY A 4 -50.72 41.97 -7.47
N ALA A 5 -50.76 41.81 -6.14
CA ALA A 5 -49.59 42.04 -5.29
C ALA A 5 -48.72 40.77 -5.31
N GLY A 6 -47.69 40.77 -6.17
CA GLY A 6 -46.69 39.70 -6.24
C GLY A 6 -45.59 39.93 -5.20
N GLY A 7 -45.76 39.38 -4.00
CA GLY A 7 -44.71 39.24 -3.00
C GLY A 7 -43.95 37.94 -3.20
N GLY A 8 -42.91 37.96 -4.05
CA GLY A 8 -41.97 36.87 -4.21
C GLY A 8 -40.95 36.85 -3.07
N GLY A 9 -41.30 36.23 -1.94
CA GLY A 9 -40.35 35.87 -0.88
C GLY A 9 -39.66 34.56 -1.22
N ALA A 10 -38.54 34.64 -1.94
CA ALA A 10 -37.62 33.52 -2.12
C ALA A 10 -36.90 33.23 -0.78
N GLY A 11 -37.57 32.50 0.12
CA GLY A 11 -36.93 31.88 1.26
C GLY A 11 -36.04 30.73 0.79
N GLY A 12 -34.82 31.03 0.34
CA GLY A 12 -33.79 30.03 0.17
C GLY A 12 -33.51 29.41 1.53
N SER A 13 -33.96 28.17 1.73
CA SER A 13 -33.57 27.37 2.89
C SER A 13 -32.06 27.17 2.80
N GLU A 14 -31.29 27.96 3.55
CA GLU A 14 -29.91 27.62 3.85
C GLU A 14 -29.94 26.26 4.54
N ALA A 15 -29.46 25.23 3.84
CA ALA A 15 -29.37 23.89 4.38
C ALA A 15 -28.31 23.87 5.48
N HIS A 16 -28.74 24.02 6.73
CA HIS A 16 -27.86 23.83 7.88
C HIS A 16 -27.42 22.36 7.93
N ARG A 17 -26.10 22.14 7.96
CA ARG A 17 -25.49 20.81 7.91
C ARG A 17 -25.12 20.31 9.30
N VAL A 18 -25.69 19.19 9.72
CA VAL A 18 -25.33 18.50 10.97
C VAL A 18 -24.27 17.43 10.67
N ILE A 19 -23.31 17.22 11.57
CA ILE A 19 -22.22 16.25 11.38
C ILE A 19 -22.40 15.08 12.35
N ALA A 20 -22.45 13.86 11.83
CA ALA A 20 -22.42 12.64 12.63
C ALA A 20 -20.97 12.18 12.82
N ARG A 21 -20.49 12.06 14.07
CA ARG A 21 -19.12 11.58 14.37
C ARG A 21 -19.15 10.23 15.09
N PRO A 22 -18.84 9.12 14.41
CA PRO A 22 -18.69 7.82 15.05
C PRO A 22 -17.59 7.85 16.12
N THR A 23 -17.86 7.24 17.27
CA THR A 23 -16.86 7.07 18.33
C THR A 23 -15.80 6.02 17.92
N PRO A 24 -14.58 6.09 18.47
CA PRO A 24 -13.56 5.06 18.24
C PRO A 24 -14.03 3.64 18.58
N GLN A 25 -14.89 3.49 19.59
CA GLN A 25 -15.46 2.20 19.98
C GLN A 25 -16.41 1.65 18.91
N GLN A 26 -17.30 2.49 18.37
CA GLN A 26 -18.21 2.13 17.27
C GLN A 26 -17.45 1.72 16.00
N LEU A 27 -16.35 2.43 15.69
CA LEU A 27 -15.50 2.08 14.54
C LEU A 27 -14.80 0.73 14.73
N ARG A 28 -14.39 0.37 15.94
CA ARG A 28 -13.76 -0.92 16.24
C ARG A 28 -14.72 -2.11 16.17
N SER A 29 -16.02 -1.88 16.34
CA SER A 29 -17.03 -2.94 16.24
C SER A 29 -17.48 -3.25 14.81
N LEU A 30 -16.91 -2.58 13.80
CA LEU A 30 -17.29 -2.79 12.41
C LEU A 30 -16.85 -4.17 11.90
N PRO A 31 -17.70 -4.87 11.11
CA PRO A 31 -17.31 -6.12 10.49
C PRO A 31 -16.21 -5.88 9.44
N PRO A 32 -15.34 -6.86 9.17
CA PRO A 32 -14.25 -6.72 8.19
C PRO A 32 -14.75 -6.55 6.74
N SER A 33 -15.98 -6.99 6.45
CA SER A 33 -16.68 -6.75 5.18
C SER A 33 -18.19 -6.94 5.35
N GLY A 34 -18.97 -6.42 4.39
CA GLY A 34 -20.42 -6.55 4.36
C GLY A 34 -21.17 -5.30 4.81
N ALA A 35 -22.48 -5.44 4.99
CA ALA A 35 -23.32 -4.35 5.50
C ALA A 35 -22.96 -4.03 6.95
N ALA A 36 -22.81 -2.75 7.26
CA ALA A 36 -22.53 -2.24 8.59
C ALA A 36 -23.56 -1.17 8.94
N ARG A 37 -24.00 -1.20 10.20
CA ARG A 37 -24.91 -0.21 10.76
C ARG A 37 -24.37 0.25 12.10
N LEU A 38 -24.16 1.55 12.22
CA LEU A 38 -23.88 2.20 13.49
C LEU A 38 -25.17 2.81 14.02
N GLN A 39 -25.52 2.48 15.26
CA GLN A 39 -26.64 3.06 15.99
C GLN A 39 -26.12 4.19 16.88
N ASP A 40 -26.98 5.17 17.17
CA ASP A 40 -26.71 6.25 18.13
C ASP A 40 -25.38 6.99 17.87
N VAL A 41 -25.09 7.31 16.60
CA VAL A 41 -23.92 8.12 16.26
C VAL A 41 -24.18 9.56 16.71
N PRO A 42 -23.34 10.14 17.60
CA PRO A 42 -23.54 11.49 18.09
C PRO A 42 -23.59 12.51 16.97
N LEU A 43 -24.59 13.39 17.02
CA LEU A 43 -24.75 14.51 16.13
C LEU A 43 -24.18 15.79 16.75
N GLU A 44 -23.38 16.51 15.98
CA GLU A 44 -22.81 17.80 16.34
C GLU A 44 -23.44 18.92 15.52
N LEU A 45 -23.79 20.01 16.19
CA LEU A 45 -24.22 21.25 15.53
C LEU A 45 -23.02 21.89 14.81
N PRO A 46 -23.23 22.44 13.60
CA PRO A 46 -22.20 23.23 12.94
C PRO A 46 -21.87 24.48 13.74
N GLU A 47 -20.62 24.94 13.67
CA GLU A 47 -20.13 26.07 14.49
C GLU A 47 -20.95 27.35 14.31
N ALA A 48 -21.51 27.58 13.13
CA ALA A 48 -22.37 28.74 12.84
C ALA A 48 -23.66 28.80 13.68
N LEU A 49 -24.08 27.66 14.26
CA LEU A 49 -25.26 27.56 15.13
C LEU A 49 -24.90 27.51 16.61
N LEU A 50 -23.61 27.44 16.96
CA LEU A 50 -23.14 27.51 18.35
C LEU A 50 -23.28 28.95 18.87
N GLY A 51 -24.46 29.30 19.39
CA GLY A 51 -24.74 30.62 19.99
C GLY A 51 -26.08 31.23 19.57
N ALA A 52 -26.67 30.76 18.47
CA ALA A 52 -28.11 30.89 18.29
C ALA A 52 -28.75 29.85 19.22
N ASP A 53 -29.75 30.21 20.05
CA ASP A 53 -30.49 29.31 20.96
C ASP A 53 -31.13 28.13 20.21
N SER A 54 -30.30 27.19 19.77
CA SER A 54 -30.62 26.13 18.85
C SER A 54 -30.17 24.82 19.46
N THR A 55 -31.10 23.88 19.52
CA THR A 55 -30.90 22.56 20.11
C THR A 55 -31.21 21.50 19.07
N LEU A 56 -30.39 20.45 19.03
CA LEU A 56 -30.75 19.24 18.33
C LEU A 56 -31.86 18.53 19.11
N LEU A 57 -32.98 18.26 18.45
CA LEU A 57 -34.06 17.44 19.01
C LEU A 57 -33.63 15.98 19.11
N ASP A 58 -33.01 15.47 18.04
CA ASP A 58 -32.38 14.15 18.01
C ASP A 58 -30.86 14.27 18.15
N ARG A 59 -30.30 13.60 19.15
CA ARG A 59 -28.86 13.63 19.45
C ARG A 59 -28.07 12.50 18.81
N GLY A 60 -28.77 11.55 18.19
CA GLY A 60 -28.19 10.35 17.60
C GLY A 60 -28.74 10.11 16.20
N ALA A 61 -27.89 9.59 15.32
CA ALA A 61 -28.29 9.10 14.00
C ALA A 61 -27.90 7.64 13.81
N ALA A 62 -28.66 6.94 12.98
CA ALA A 62 -28.25 5.66 12.43
C ALA A 62 -27.46 5.91 11.13
N VAL A 63 -26.29 5.28 11.01
CA VAL A 63 -25.45 5.35 9.80
C VAL A 63 -25.35 3.94 9.22
N GLU A 64 -25.87 3.77 8.00
CA GLU A 64 -25.84 2.50 7.26
C GLU A 64 -24.90 2.62 6.06
N PHE A 65 -24.01 1.64 5.90
CA PHE A 65 -23.04 1.60 4.82
C PHE A 65 -22.58 0.17 4.54
N THR A 66 -21.85 -0.05 3.46
CA THR A 66 -21.28 -1.36 3.12
C THR A 66 -19.76 -1.26 3.10
N ILE A 67 -19.10 -2.12 3.87
CA ILE A 67 -17.64 -2.27 3.88
C ILE A 67 -17.27 -3.29 2.82
N ARG A 68 -16.46 -2.90 1.84
CA ARG A 68 -15.95 -3.80 0.81
C ARG A 68 -14.47 -4.06 1.08
N ASN A 69 -14.14 -5.30 1.46
CA ASN A 69 -12.75 -5.72 1.49
C ASN A 69 -12.25 -5.85 0.05
N ARG A 70 -11.23 -5.07 -0.30
CA ARG A 70 -10.59 -5.10 -1.63
C ARG A 70 -9.22 -5.76 -1.58
N ASN A 71 -8.86 -6.42 -0.48
CA ASN A 71 -7.61 -7.15 -0.42
C ASN A 71 -7.72 -8.41 -1.27
N ALA A 72 -6.67 -8.67 -2.04
CA ALA A 72 -6.50 -9.88 -2.81
C ALA A 72 -5.11 -10.46 -2.54
N THR A 73 -4.93 -11.71 -2.95
CA THR A 73 -3.63 -12.37 -3.00
C THR A 73 -3.33 -12.73 -4.44
N ARG A 74 -2.08 -12.56 -4.87
CA ARG A 74 -1.64 -12.89 -6.21
C ARG A 74 -0.23 -13.43 -6.18
N ASP A 75 -0.02 -14.54 -6.85
CA ASP A 75 1.31 -15.14 -6.98
C ASP A 75 1.97 -14.65 -8.26
N LEU A 76 3.19 -14.14 -8.12
CA LEU A 76 4.08 -13.82 -9.22
C LEU A 76 5.09 -14.94 -9.37
N THR A 77 5.00 -15.66 -10.48
CA THR A 77 6.00 -16.66 -10.85
C THR A 77 7.15 -15.98 -11.59
N LEU A 78 8.36 -16.54 -11.45
CA LEU A 78 9.55 -16.08 -12.18
C LEU A 78 9.97 -14.63 -11.86
N VAL A 79 9.93 -14.24 -10.59
CA VAL A 79 10.49 -12.96 -10.14
C VAL A 79 12.02 -13.06 -10.17
N PRO A 80 12.73 -12.24 -10.98
CA PRO A 80 14.17 -12.35 -11.11
C PRO A 80 14.88 -11.84 -9.85
N VAL A 81 15.98 -12.50 -9.50
CA VAL A 81 16.90 -12.05 -8.44
C VAL A 81 17.94 -11.11 -9.03
N GLN A 82 18.00 -9.89 -8.52
CA GLN A 82 18.99 -8.88 -8.87
C GLN A 82 20.02 -8.75 -7.77
N VAL A 83 21.30 -8.92 -8.15
CA VAL A 83 22.43 -8.74 -7.23
C VAL A 83 22.80 -7.26 -7.20
N VAL A 84 22.85 -6.69 -6.00
CA VAL A 84 23.27 -5.30 -5.76
C VAL A 84 24.57 -5.32 -4.96
N LEU A 85 25.59 -4.68 -5.53
CA LEU A 85 26.95 -4.61 -5.00
C LEU A 85 27.39 -3.13 -4.92
N PRO A 86 28.26 -2.76 -3.96
CA PRO A 86 28.96 -1.49 -4.01
C PRO A 86 29.75 -1.38 -5.32
N PRO A 87 29.72 -0.23 -6.03
CA PRO A 87 30.38 -0.11 -7.34
C PRO A 87 31.86 -0.48 -7.33
N ILE A 88 32.60 -0.13 -6.26
CA ILE A 88 34.03 -0.44 -6.11
C ILE A 88 34.33 -1.94 -6.05
N GLU A 89 33.36 -2.76 -5.65
CA GLU A 89 33.53 -4.21 -5.57
C GLU A 89 33.32 -4.90 -6.91
N THR A 90 32.63 -4.26 -7.87
CA THR A 90 32.31 -4.86 -9.18
C THR A 90 33.53 -5.17 -10.04
N GLU A 91 34.66 -4.51 -9.78
CA GLU A 91 35.94 -4.76 -10.45
C GLU A 91 36.76 -5.87 -9.78
N ARG A 92 36.43 -6.22 -8.53
CA ARG A 92 37.18 -7.17 -7.69
C ARG A 92 36.49 -8.52 -7.61
N TRP A 93 35.17 -8.56 -7.69
CA TRP A 93 34.38 -9.74 -7.42
C TRP A 93 33.42 -10.06 -8.55
N ARG A 94 33.28 -11.35 -8.83
CA ARG A 94 32.23 -11.93 -9.66
C ARG A 94 31.29 -12.70 -8.75
N VAL A 95 30.01 -12.32 -8.77
CA VAL A 95 28.94 -13.02 -8.07
C VAL A 95 28.08 -13.76 -9.09
N ARG A 96 27.79 -15.04 -8.84
CA ARG A 96 26.88 -15.85 -9.65
C ARG A 96 25.82 -16.45 -8.74
N VAL A 97 24.55 -16.15 -9.00
CA VAL A 97 23.42 -16.79 -8.31
C VAL A 97 23.27 -18.20 -8.86
N ASP A 98 22.96 -19.17 -8.01
CA ASP A 98 22.69 -20.54 -8.44
C ASP A 98 21.48 -20.58 -9.38
N GLU A 99 21.51 -21.42 -10.42
CA GLU A 99 20.46 -21.49 -11.46
C GLU A 99 19.06 -21.73 -10.86
N GLU A 100 18.97 -22.52 -9.79
CA GLU A 100 17.72 -22.81 -9.06
C GLU A 100 17.17 -21.63 -8.25
N ASP A 101 17.98 -20.59 -8.06
CA ASP A 101 17.70 -19.41 -7.25
C ASP A 101 17.72 -18.10 -8.08
N GLU A 102 17.99 -18.15 -9.39
CA GLU A 102 17.93 -16.98 -10.30
C GLU A 102 16.53 -16.36 -10.37
N PHE A 103 15.49 -17.19 -10.19
CA PHE A 103 14.10 -16.80 -10.19
C PHE A 103 13.38 -17.36 -8.97
N VAL A 104 12.59 -16.52 -8.31
CA VAL A 104 11.79 -16.90 -7.15
C VAL A 104 10.30 -16.67 -7.41
N THR A 105 9.44 -17.43 -6.73
CA THR A 105 8.01 -17.15 -6.72
C THR A 105 7.71 -16.23 -5.54
N VAL A 106 6.88 -15.22 -5.74
CA VAL A 106 6.51 -14.27 -4.69
C VAL A 106 4.99 -14.19 -4.59
N SER A 107 4.45 -14.46 -3.39
CA SER A 107 3.05 -14.21 -3.09
C SER A 107 2.87 -12.79 -2.60
N LEU A 108 2.03 -12.01 -3.28
CA LEU A 108 1.68 -10.65 -2.91
C LEU A 108 0.28 -10.62 -2.29
N ALA A 109 0.13 -9.95 -1.16
CA ALA A 109 -1.16 -9.73 -0.51
C ALA A 109 -1.37 -8.23 -0.23
N GLY A 110 -2.51 -7.68 -0.63
CA GLY A 110 -2.79 -6.25 -0.47
C GLY A 110 -3.98 -5.74 -1.28
N PRO A 111 -4.14 -4.41 -1.42
CA PRO A 111 -5.21 -3.81 -2.21
C PRO A 111 -5.18 -4.31 -3.66
N ALA A 112 -6.34 -4.77 -4.17
CA ALA A 112 -6.44 -5.37 -5.49
C ALA A 112 -6.00 -4.43 -6.62
N ASP A 113 -6.29 -3.14 -6.52
CA ASP A 113 -5.85 -2.11 -7.47
C ASP A 113 -4.32 -1.98 -7.53
N ALA A 114 -3.65 -2.06 -6.36
CA ALA A 114 -2.19 -2.09 -6.31
C ALA A 114 -1.62 -3.39 -6.91
N LEU A 115 -2.23 -4.54 -6.62
CA LEU A 115 -1.80 -5.83 -7.19
C LEU A 115 -2.04 -5.91 -8.71
N ASP A 116 -3.12 -5.30 -9.21
CA ASP A 116 -3.41 -5.22 -10.64
C ASP A 116 -2.40 -4.33 -11.37
N ALA A 117 -1.96 -3.22 -10.76
CA ALA A 117 -0.91 -2.38 -11.31
C ALA A 117 0.41 -3.15 -11.48
N ILE A 118 0.79 -3.97 -10.49
CA ILE A 118 1.98 -4.84 -10.55
C ILE A 118 1.79 -5.92 -11.62
N ALA A 119 0.63 -6.59 -11.65
CA ALA A 119 0.34 -7.64 -12.61
C ALA A 119 0.28 -7.16 -14.06
N SER A 120 -0.11 -5.89 -14.28
CA SER A 120 -0.11 -5.27 -15.62
C SER A 120 1.29 -5.10 -16.21
N GLY A 121 2.35 -5.28 -15.42
CA GLY A 121 3.74 -5.12 -15.83
C GLY A 121 4.22 -3.67 -15.88
N THR A 122 3.37 -2.70 -15.52
CA THR A 122 3.75 -1.30 -15.29
C THR A 122 4.81 -1.20 -14.20
N ASP A 123 4.62 -1.95 -13.12
CA ASP A 123 5.60 -2.15 -12.07
C ASP A 123 6.05 -3.61 -12.09
N ARG A 124 7.36 -3.84 -12.20
CA ARG A 124 7.90 -5.20 -12.20
C ARG A 124 8.41 -5.56 -10.82
N ALA A 125 7.93 -6.65 -10.24
CA ALA A 125 8.52 -7.18 -9.02
C ALA A 125 9.94 -7.69 -9.29
N VAL A 126 10.85 -7.40 -8.37
CA VAL A 126 12.24 -7.90 -8.39
C VAL A 126 12.63 -8.32 -6.98
N ALA A 127 13.35 -9.44 -6.87
CA ALA A 127 13.98 -9.85 -5.63
C ALA A 127 15.40 -9.27 -5.60
N VAL A 128 15.78 -8.59 -4.53
CA VAL A 128 17.08 -7.94 -4.40
C VAL A 128 17.94 -8.72 -3.42
N LEU A 129 19.10 -9.16 -3.90
CA LEU A 129 20.20 -9.70 -3.11
C LEU A 129 21.25 -8.59 -2.94
N ALA A 130 21.22 -7.91 -1.79
CA ALA A 130 22.20 -6.87 -1.49
C ALA A 130 23.41 -7.48 -0.76
N LEU A 131 24.60 -7.37 -1.33
CA LEU A 131 25.85 -7.87 -0.75
C LEU A 131 26.75 -6.71 -0.34
N SER A 132 27.27 -6.73 0.89
CA SER A 132 28.26 -5.76 1.37
C SER A 132 29.68 -6.20 1.03
N SER A 133 30.66 -5.31 1.17
CA SER A 133 32.09 -5.66 1.07
C SER A 133 32.45 -6.78 2.05
N ASP A 134 31.96 -6.71 3.29
CA ASP A 134 32.21 -7.74 4.30
C ASP A 134 31.66 -9.12 3.88
N ASP A 135 30.47 -9.17 3.26
CA ASP A 135 29.89 -10.43 2.76
C ASP A 135 30.77 -11.06 1.67
N LEU A 136 31.33 -10.23 0.79
CA LEU A 136 32.19 -10.68 -0.31
C LEU A 136 33.54 -11.16 0.21
N GLU A 137 34.16 -10.43 1.14
CA GLU A 137 35.43 -10.82 1.77
C GLU A 137 35.29 -12.10 2.60
N ALA A 138 34.15 -12.26 3.28
CA ALA A 138 33.82 -13.47 4.02
C ALA A 138 33.40 -14.64 3.13
N MET A 139 33.29 -14.45 1.80
CA MET A 139 32.84 -15.45 0.83
C MET A 139 31.51 -16.08 1.25
N VAL A 140 30.55 -15.26 1.68
CA VAL A 140 29.20 -15.72 1.99
C VAL A 140 28.59 -16.35 0.73
N THR A 141 27.93 -17.50 0.90
CA THR A 141 27.33 -18.27 -0.21
C THR A 141 25.80 -18.32 -0.15
N SER A 142 25.20 -17.73 0.89
CA SER A 142 23.74 -17.65 1.02
C SER A 142 23.32 -16.43 1.81
N LYS A 143 22.28 -15.74 1.35
CA LYS A 143 21.76 -14.54 2.01
C LYS A 143 20.28 -14.31 1.70
N ASP A 144 19.59 -13.67 2.65
CA ASP A 144 18.19 -13.28 2.53
C ASP A 144 17.97 -12.27 1.40
N ILE A 145 16.85 -12.40 0.70
CA ILE A 145 16.41 -11.47 -0.34
C ILE A 145 15.31 -10.53 0.18
N SER A 146 15.20 -9.37 -0.45
CA SER A 146 14.12 -8.42 -0.20
C SER A 146 13.38 -8.11 -1.50
N VAL A 147 12.04 -8.05 -1.46
CA VAL A 147 11.22 -7.82 -2.66
C VAL A 147 10.93 -6.34 -2.84
N PHE A 148 11.16 -5.84 -4.05
CA PHE A 148 10.92 -4.46 -4.46
C PHE A 148 10.18 -4.39 -5.79
N LEU A 149 9.79 -3.18 -6.20
CA LEU A 149 9.27 -2.89 -7.53
C LEU A 149 10.26 -2.07 -8.35
N LEU A 150 10.42 -2.42 -9.61
CA LEU A 150 11.13 -1.64 -10.60
C LEU A 150 10.12 -0.83 -11.42
N ARG A 151 10.15 0.50 -11.25
CA ARG A 151 9.28 1.45 -11.97
C ARG A 151 10.17 2.42 -12.75
N GLY A 152 10.10 2.36 -14.08
CA GLY A 152 10.92 3.21 -14.95
C GLY A 152 12.43 3.06 -14.73
N GLY A 153 12.89 1.86 -14.37
CA GLY A 153 14.31 1.58 -14.07
C GLY A 153 14.76 1.97 -12.65
N VAL A 154 13.86 2.51 -11.82
CA VAL A 154 14.15 2.87 -10.43
C VAL A 154 13.58 1.81 -9.49
N VAL A 155 14.41 1.34 -8.55
CA VAL A 155 13.97 0.43 -7.48
C VAL A 155 13.18 1.23 -6.45
N THR A 156 11.96 0.79 -6.19
CA THR A 156 11.00 1.45 -5.30
C THR A 156 10.42 0.43 -4.31
N PRO A 157 10.06 0.87 -3.10
CA PRO A 157 9.41 -0.01 -2.13
C PRO A 157 8.04 -0.44 -2.61
N LEU A 158 7.51 -1.51 -2.01
CA LEU A 158 6.15 -1.94 -2.24
C LEU A 158 5.14 -0.85 -1.85
N PRO A 159 4.01 -0.70 -2.56
CA PRO A 159 2.96 0.24 -2.20
C PRO A 159 2.41 -0.03 -0.81
N ALA A 160 1.89 1.01 -0.15
CA ALA A 160 1.31 0.88 1.17
C ALA A 160 0.20 -0.18 1.18
N GLY A 161 0.25 -1.08 2.17
CA GLY A 161 -0.71 -2.18 2.32
C GLY A 161 -0.42 -3.42 1.46
N VAL A 162 0.61 -3.41 0.60
CA VAL A 162 1.08 -4.60 -0.10
C VAL A 162 2.18 -5.27 0.70
N GLN A 163 2.03 -6.57 0.95
CA GLN A 163 3.01 -7.44 1.57
C GLN A 163 3.50 -8.45 0.53
N ALA A 164 4.79 -8.76 0.56
CA ALA A 164 5.41 -9.74 -0.31
C ALA A 164 6.03 -10.86 0.51
N THR A 165 5.70 -12.09 0.15
CA THR A 165 6.24 -13.31 0.77
C THR A 165 6.91 -14.14 -0.32
N PRO A 166 8.24 -14.16 -0.41
CA PRO A 166 8.94 -15.00 -1.37
C PRO A 166 8.85 -16.48 -0.93
N SER A 167 8.80 -17.39 -1.90
CA SER A 167 8.77 -18.84 -1.66
C SER A 167 10.06 -19.36 -1.02
N LYS A 168 11.17 -18.69 -1.31
CA LYS A 168 12.48 -18.88 -0.69
C LYS A 168 12.91 -17.57 -0.04
N ARG A 169 13.28 -17.62 1.24
CA ARG A 169 13.71 -16.43 1.98
C ARG A 169 15.15 -16.03 1.65
N SER A 170 16.00 -17.02 1.42
CA SER A 170 17.40 -16.85 1.04
C SER A 170 17.67 -17.49 -0.30
N VAL A 171 18.70 -16.97 -0.98
CA VAL A 171 19.21 -17.49 -2.25
C VAL A 171 20.66 -17.91 -2.08
N ARG A 172 21.09 -18.91 -2.85
CA ARG A 172 22.49 -19.35 -2.91
C ARG A 172 23.21 -18.69 -4.07
N PHE A 173 24.49 -18.46 -3.87
CA PHE A 173 25.37 -17.85 -4.85
C PHE A 173 26.83 -18.20 -4.58
N GLU A 174 27.64 -18.07 -5.63
CA GLU A 174 29.09 -18.16 -5.56
C GLU A 174 29.71 -16.77 -5.68
N VAL A 175 30.76 -16.54 -4.87
CA VAL A 175 31.62 -15.36 -4.94
C VAL A 175 33.00 -15.79 -5.41
N GLN A 176 33.51 -15.15 -6.46
CA GLN A 176 34.82 -15.44 -7.03
C GLN A 176 35.61 -14.14 -7.23
N PRO A 177 36.89 -14.06 -6.83
CA PRO A 177 37.72 -12.91 -7.16
C PRO A 177 37.92 -12.84 -8.68
N LEU A 178 37.79 -11.64 -9.24
CA LEU A 178 38.12 -11.41 -10.65
C LEU A 178 39.64 -11.48 -10.81
N PRO A 179 40.15 -12.16 -11.86
CA PRO A 179 41.57 -12.13 -12.16
C PRO A 179 41.98 -10.67 -12.42
N ALA A 180 43.10 -10.24 -11.83
CA ALA A 180 43.67 -8.92 -12.11
C ALA A 180 43.83 -8.76 -13.63
N SER A 181 43.27 -7.69 -14.20
CA SER A 181 43.50 -7.42 -15.62
C SER A 181 45.00 -7.34 -15.88
N PRO A 182 45.54 -8.05 -16.89
CA PRO A 182 46.91 -7.82 -17.31
C PRO A 182 47.03 -6.34 -17.69
N GLY A 183 47.96 -5.63 -17.06
CA GLY A 183 48.18 -4.21 -17.33
C GLY A 183 48.47 -3.95 -18.82
N PRO A 184 48.19 -2.73 -19.32
CA PRO A 184 48.46 -2.35 -20.70
C PRO A 184 49.95 -2.42 -21.06
#